data_AF-A0A7I7MLI1-F1
#
_entry.id   AF-A0A7I7MLI1-F1
#
_cell.length_a   1.000
_cell.length_b   1.000
_cell.length_c   1.000
_cell.angle_alpha   90.00
_cell.angle_beta   90.00
_cell.angle_gamma   90.00
#
_symmetry.space_group_name_H-M   'P 1'
#
loop_
_entity.id
_entity.type
_entity.pdbx_description
1 polymer ?
#
loop_
_entity_poly.entity_id
_entity_poly.type
_entity_poly.pdbx_seq_one_letter_code
_entity_poly.pdbx_strand_id
1 'polypeptide(L)'
;MAQKPVANALTLELEPVVEENMARHLATEDIWFAHDYVPFDRGENFAFLGGRDWDPSQATLPRAITDACEILLILKDNLAGYHRELVEHFILEDWWGRWLGRWTAEEHLHAIALREYLVVTREVDPTANEDVRVQHVMKGYRADRYTQVETLVQMAFTERCYAVFCRNLAAKLEEPILAGLIDRIARDEARHEEFFANLVTHLLGHVRDETIAAIAARAGDLQVLGADIDAYQDKLENVADAGIFGPTQLRQVICDRITAWGLAGEPQLTRFVTG
;
A
#
# COMPACT_ATOMS: atom_id res chain seq x y z
N MET A 1 -9.38 4.65 -31.89
CA MET A 1 -9.32 5.47 -30.65
C MET A 1 -9.54 4.51 -29.49
N ALA A 2 -8.77 4.62 -28.40
CA ALA A 2 -9.08 3.87 -27.18
C ALA A 2 -10.47 4.28 -26.69
N GLN A 3 -11.34 3.32 -26.41
CA GLN A 3 -12.63 3.59 -25.76
C GLN A 3 -12.35 3.89 -24.29
N LYS A 4 -12.86 5.03 -23.81
CA LYS A 4 -12.81 5.34 -22.38
C LYS A 4 -13.74 4.38 -21.63
N PRO A 5 -13.39 3.92 -20.43
CA PRO A 5 -14.33 3.26 -19.53
C PRO A 5 -15.56 4.16 -19.34
N VAL A 6 -16.75 3.56 -19.35
CA VAL A 6 -18.03 4.25 -19.13
C VAL A 6 -18.63 3.74 -17.84
N ALA A 7 -19.19 4.63 -17.03
CA ALA A 7 -19.85 4.27 -15.78
C ALA A 7 -20.91 3.19 -16.01
N ASN A 8 -20.77 2.05 -15.33
CA ASN A 8 -21.78 1.01 -15.31
C ASN A 8 -22.71 1.19 -14.09
N ALA A 9 -23.67 0.28 -13.91
CA ALA A 9 -24.63 0.36 -12.80
C ALA A 9 -23.95 0.41 -11.42
N LEU A 10 -22.88 -0.36 -11.21
CA LEU A 10 -22.18 -0.41 -9.93
C LEU A 10 -21.36 0.86 -9.67
N THR A 11 -20.69 1.39 -10.69
CA THR A 11 -19.98 2.68 -10.60
C THR A 11 -20.92 3.80 -10.18
N LEU A 12 -22.12 3.86 -10.77
CA LEU A 12 -23.15 4.86 -10.44
C LEU A 12 -23.76 4.64 -9.06
N GLU A 13 -23.97 3.39 -8.65
CA GLU A 13 -24.48 3.04 -7.31
C GLU A 13 -23.53 3.50 -6.20
N LEU A 14 -22.22 3.37 -6.42
CA LEU A 14 -21.20 3.73 -5.43
C LEU A 14 -20.86 5.22 -5.42
N GLU A 15 -21.24 5.99 -6.45
CA GLU A 15 -20.91 7.41 -6.59
C GLU A 15 -21.25 8.25 -5.34
N PRO A 16 -22.44 8.12 -4.71
CA PRO A 16 -22.76 8.89 -3.50
C PRO A 16 -21.91 8.49 -2.29
N VAL A 17 -21.50 7.22 -2.21
CA VAL A 17 -20.64 6.70 -1.14
C VAL A 17 -19.21 7.21 -1.32
N VAL A 18 -18.73 7.31 -2.56
CA VAL A 18 -17.43 7.92 -2.89
C VAL A 18 -17.45 9.41 -2.56
N GLU A 19 -18.52 10.15 -2.90
CA GLU A 19 -18.69 11.56 -2.53
C GLU A 19 -18.61 11.76 -1.01
N GLU A 20 -19.39 10.99 -0.24
CA GLU A 20 -19.41 11.06 1.23
C GLU A 20 -18.03 10.78 1.83
N ASN A 21 -17.36 9.72 1.37
CA ASN A 21 -16.04 9.35 1.86
C ASN A 21 -14.97 10.35 1.44
N MET A 22 -15.07 10.93 0.24
CA MET A 22 -14.18 11.99 -0.19
C MET A 22 -14.34 13.24 0.67
N ALA A 23 -15.57 13.63 0.99
CA ALA A 23 -15.84 14.75 1.88
C ALA A 23 -15.25 14.51 3.28
N ARG A 24 -15.42 13.31 3.85
CA ARG A 24 -14.82 12.89 5.12
C ARG A 24 -13.29 12.92 5.07
N HIS A 25 -12.68 12.36 4.03
CA HIS A 25 -11.22 12.32 3.86
C HIS A 25 -10.64 13.73 3.82
N LEU A 26 -11.23 14.63 3.03
CA LEU A 26 -10.80 16.02 2.93
C LEU A 26 -11.01 16.80 4.24
N ALA A 27 -12.14 16.61 4.91
CA ALA A 27 -12.45 17.31 6.17
C ALA A 27 -11.51 16.96 7.33
N THR A 28 -10.77 15.86 7.21
CA THR A 28 -9.87 15.34 8.23
C THR A 28 -8.43 15.26 7.75
N GLU A 29 -8.09 15.92 6.64
CA GLU A 29 -6.73 15.89 6.11
C GLU A 29 -5.75 16.63 7.03
N ASP A 30 -4.59 16.01 7.24
CA ASP A 30 -3.44 16.62 7.90
C ASP A 30 -2.26 16.50 6.94
N ILE A 31 -2.16 17.49 6.06
CA ILE A 31 -1.23 17.48 4.92
C ILE A 31 0.21 17.49 5.45
N TRP A 32 1.04 16.65 4.84
CA TRP A 32 2.49 16.60 5.06
C TRP A 32 3.21 16.55 3.72
N PHE A 33 4.51 16.87 3.71
CA PHE A 33 5.32 16.85 2.52
C PHE A 33 6.54 15.97 2.70
N ALA A 34 6.97 15.29 1.64
CA ALA A 34 8.12 14.39 1.66
C ALA A 34 9.39 15.10 2.17
N HIS A 35 9.64 16.32 1.67
CA HIS A 35 10.83 17.09 2.01
C HIS A 35 10.92 17.50 3.50
N ASP A 36 9.82 17.46 4.25
CA ASP A 36 9.83 17.72 5.70
C ASP A 36 10.46 16.57 6.49
N TYR A 37 10.60 15.39 5.88
CA TYR A 37 11.09 14.15 6.50
C TYR A 37 12.39 13.65 5.88
N VAL A 38 13.09 14.46 5.09
CA VAL A 38 14.37 14.10 4.46
C VAL A 38 15.48 14.96 5.06
N PRO A 39 16.49 14.36 5.72
CA PRO A 39 17.57 15.12 6.34
C PRO A 39 18.63 15.52 5.32
N PHE A 40 18.29 16.47 4.44
CA PHE A 40 19.14 16.91 3.32
C PHE A 40 20.57 17.31 3.72
N ASP A 41 20.78 17.78 4.97
CA ASP A 41 22.11 18.08 5.52
C ASP A 41 23.06 16.86 5.57
N ARG A 42 22.53 15.62 5.53
CA ARG A 42 23.31 14.38 5.46
C ARG A 42 23.70 14.00 4.03
N GLY A 43 23.10 14.65 3.03
CA GLY A 43 23.34 14.34 1.63
C GLY A 43 24.76 14.70 1.19
N GLU A 44 25.38 13.82 0.41
CA GLU A 44 26.67 14.07 -0.24
C GLU A 44 26.65 13.55 -1.68
N ASN A 45 27.50 14.12 -2.54
CA ASN A 45 27.57 13.74 -3.95
C ASN A 45 28.04 12.28 -4.13
N PHE A 46 27.53 11.60 -5.15
CA PHE A 46 28.11 10.34 -5.66
C PHE A 46 29.39 10.63 -6.48
N ALA A 47 30.17 9.60 -6.80
CA ALA A 47 31.50 9.77 -7.41
C ALA A 47 31.45 10.54 -8.73
N PHE A 48 30.38 10.35 -9.53
CA PHE A 48 30.19 11.06 -10.79
C PHE A 48 30.18 12.59 -10.65
N LEU A 49 29.66 13.12 -9.53
CA LEU A 49 29.64 14.55 -9.23
C LEU A 49 30.73 14.93 -8.20
N GLY A 50 31.82 14.16 -8.13
CA GLY A 50 33.01 14.47 -7.34
C GLY A 50 32.93 14.13 -5.85
N GLY A 51 31.96 13.33 -5.42
CA GLY A 51 31.92 12.78 -4.08
C GLY A 51 32.41 11.33 -4.03
N ARG A 52 31.69 10.46 -3.31
CA ARG A 52 32.01 9.03 -3.18
C ARG A 52 30.76 8.20 -3.37
N ASP A 53 30.92 7.05 -4.03
CA ASP A 53 29.82 6.10 -4.21
C ASP A 53 29.44 5.43 -2.89
N TRP A 54 28.27 4.78 -2.90
CA TRP A 54 27.80 4.02 -1.76
C TRP A 54 28.74 2.86 -1.45
N ASP A 55 28.91 2.58 -0.16
CA ASP A 55 29.54 1.37 0.32
C ASP A 55 28.83 0.92 1.61
N PRO A 56 28.90 -0.39 1.97
CA PRO A 56 28.14 -0.92 3.10
C PRO A 56 28.42 -0.25 4.45
N SER A 57 29.56 0.42 4.65
CA SER A 57 29.87 1.09 5.91
C SER A 57 29.08 2.39 6.12
N GLN A 58 28.37 2.87 5.10
CA GLN A 58 27.55 4.08 5.16
C GLN A 58 26.17 3.80 5.79
N ALA A 59 25.69 2.56 5.70
CA ALA A 59 24.44 2.14 6.31
C ALA A 59 24.63 1.89 7.82
N THR A 60 23.74 2.46 8.62
CA THR A 60 23.78 2.39 10.09
C THR A 60 22.52 1.79 10.70
N LEU A 61 21.40 1.81 9.98
CA LEU A 61 20.15 1.22 10.43
C LEU A 61 20.22 -0.33 10.47
N PRO A 62 19.47 -0.96 11.38
CA PRO A 62 19.34 -2.42 11.39
C PRO A 62 18.78 -2.93 10.06
N ARG A 63 19.31 -4.05 9.56
CA ARG A 63 18.93 -4.56 8.24
C ARG A 63 17.44 -4.85 8.08
N ALA A 64 16.77 -5.34 9.11
CA ALA A 64 15.31 -5.56 9.06
C ALA A 64 14.52 -4.26 8.83
N ILE A 65 15.04 -3.10 9.27
CA ILE A 65 14.43 -1.79 9.02
C ILE A 65 14.64 -1.39 7.56
N THR A 66 15.87 -1.45 7.07
CA THR A 66 16.16 -1.08 5.67
C THR A 66 15.44 -2.01 4.69
N ASP A 67 15.41 -3.30 4.97
CA ASP A 67 14.70 -4.30 4.15
C ASP A 67 13.20 -4.00 4.09
N ALA A 68 12.58 -3.61 5.22
CA ALA A 68 11.19 -3.21 5.26
C ALA A 68 10.93 -1.92 4.46
N CYS A 69 11.80 -0.92 4.57
CA CYS A 69 11.72 0.31 3.79
C CYS A 69 11.90 0.05 2.28
N GLU A 70 12.80 -0.85 1.88
CA GLU A 70 13.00 -1.23 0.48
C GLU A 70 11.79 -1.98 -0.08
N ILE A 71 11.21 -2.94 0.66
CA ILE A 71 9.96 -3.60 0.26
C ILE A 71 8.85 -2.56 0.05
N LEU A 72 8.65 -1.67 1.02
CA LEU A 72 7.62 -0.65 0.93
C LEU A 72 7.86 0.29 -0.26
N LEU A 73 9.10 0.74 -0.47
CA LEU A 73 9.47 1.60 -1.59
C LEU A 73 9.16 0.94 -2.94
N ILE A 74 9.61 -0.29 -3.15
CA ILE A 74 9.43 -1.00 -4.42
C ILE A 74 7.95 -1.23 -4.74
N LEU A 75 7.14 -1.51 -3.71
CA LEU A 75 5.69 -1.61 -3.86
C LEU A 75 5.05 -0.27 -4.24
N LYS A 76 5.40 0.81 -3.54
CA LYS A 76 4.87 2.16 -3.81
C LYS A 76 5.34 2.70 -5.18
N ASP A 77 6.53 2.34 -5.66
CA ASP A 77 6.99 2.70 -7.00
C ASP A 77 6.21 2.01 -8.13
N ASN A 78 5.58 0.86 -7.86
CA ASN A 78 4.74 0.16 -8.82
C ASN A 78 3.30 0.72 -8.91
N LEU A 79 3.03 1.86 -8.27
CA LEU A 79 1.73 2.53 -8.22
C LEU A 79 1.08 2.73 -9.58
N ALA A 80 1.86 2.97 -10.64
CA ALA A 80 1.32 3.11 -12.00
C ALA A 80 0.53 1.88 -12.45
N GLY A 81 0.94 0.67 -12.03
CA GLY A 81 0.21 -0.58 -12.30
C GLY A 81 -1.15 -0.61 -11.59
N TYR A 82 -1.19 -0.23 -10.31
CA TYR A 82 -2.41 -0.19 -9.51
C TYR A 82 -3.37 0.91 -9.96
N HIS A 83 -2.87 2.11 -10.24
CA HIS A 83 -3.66 3.21 -10.80
C HIS A 83 -4.35 2.78 -12.10
N ARG A 84 -3.62 2.14 -13.01
CA ARG A 84 -4.19 1.63 -14.27
C ARG A 84 -5.33 0.65 -14.01
N GLU A 85 -5.12 -0.36 -13.15
CA GLU A 85 -6.14 -1.35 -12.84
C GLU A 85 -7.39 -0.70 -12.21
N LEU A 86 -7.23 0.23 -11.28
CA LEU A 86 -8.36 0.96 -10.70
C LEU A 86 -9.13 1.77 -11.75
N VAL A 87 -8.43 2.45 -12.67
CA VAL A 87 -9.08 3.20 -13.74
C VAL A 87 -9.77 2.29 -14.76
N GLU A 88 -9.23 1.10 -15.03
CA GLU A 88 -9.84 0.10 -15.91
C GLU A 88 -11.12 -0.51 -15.31
N HIS A 89 -11.17 -0.70 -13.98
CA HIS A 89 -12.35 -1.20 -13.28
C HIS A 89 -13.39 -0.12 -13.00
N PHE A 90 -12.96 1.14 -12.84
CA PHE A 90 -13.83 2.27 -12.53
C PHE A 90 -13.73 3.32 -13.65
N ILE A 91 -13.80 4.59 -13.29
CA ILE A 91 -13.72 5.72 -14.22
C ILE A 91 -12.85 6.81 -13.62
N LEU A 92 -12.21 7.60 -14.48
CA LEU A 92 -11.45 8.79 -14.07
C LEU A 92 -12.30 10.07 -14.26
N GLU A 93 -13.57 9.98 -13.90
CA GLU A 93 -14.58 11.05 -14.02
C GLU A 93 -15.34 11.17 -12.70
N ASP A 94 -15.99 12.32 -12.47
CA ASP A 94 -16.78 12.62 -11.28
C ASP A 94 -16.05 12.34 -9.94
N TRP A 95 -16.74 11.83 -8.92
CA TRP A 95 -16.14 11.59 -7.59
C TRP A 95 -15.15 10.44 -7.60
N TRP A 96 -15.34 9.43 -8.44
CA TRP A 96 -14.34 8.38 -8.66
C TRP A 96 -13.01 8.95 -9.15
N GLY A 97 -13.02 9.83 -10.15
CA GLY A 97 -11.82 10.48 -10.65
C GLY A 97 -11.12 11.33 -9.58
N ARG A 98 -11.89 11.98 -8.70
CA ARG A 98 -11.34 12.75 -7.58
C ARG A 98 -10.69 11.86 -6.53
N TRP A 99 -11.33 10.76 -6.15
CA TRP A 99 -10.76 9.80 -5.21
C TRP A 99 -9.51 9.14 -5.77
N LEU A 100 -9.59 8.54 -6.97
CA LEU A 100 -8.46 7.85 -7.59
C LEU A 100 -7.27 8.79 -7.80
N GLY A 101 -7.52 10.03 -8.24
CA GLY A 101 -6.48 11.05 -8.35
C GLY A 101 -5.84 11.41 -7.01
N ARG A 102 -6.65 11.58 -5.96
CA ARG A 102 -6.17 11.90 -4.61
C ARG A 102 -5.37 10.77 -3.98
N TRP A 103 -5.92 9.55 -3.99
CA TRP A 103 -5.24 8.34 -3.51
C TRP A 103 -3.90 8.14 -4.22
N THR A 104 -3.87 8.28 -5.55
CA THR A 104 -2.63 8.16 -6.33
C THR A 104 -1.61 9.23 -5.95
N ALA A 105 -2.04 10.46 -5.67
CA ALA A 105 -1.13 11.53 -5.27
C ALA A 105 -0.53 11.28 -3.87
N GLU A 106 -1.33 10.78 -2.92
CA GLU A 106 -0.88 10.40 -1.57
C GLU A 106 0.09 9.19 -1.64
N GLU A 107 -0.27 8.15 -2.38
CA GLU A 107 0.58 6.97 -2.58
C GLU A 107 1.93 7.31 -3.22
N HIS A 108 1.94 8.23 -4.20
CA HIS A 108 3.17 8.67 -4.83
C HIS A 108 4.05 9.48 -3.85
N LEU A 109 3.44 10.25 -2.94
CA LEU A 109 4.17 10.94 -1.88
C LEU A 109 4.93 9.95 -0.99
N HIS A 110 4.35 8.78 -0.70
CA HIS A 110 5.03 7.72 0.07
C HIS A 110 6.31 7.25 -0.62
N ALA A 111 6.23 6.98 -1.93
CA ALA A 111 7.40 6.57 -2.73
C ALA A 111 8.49 7.64 -2.74
N ILE A 112 8.12 8.91 -2.95
CA ILE A 112 9.06 10.04 -2.99
C ILE A 112 9.77 10.16 -1.64
N ALA A 113 9.03 10.20 -0.53
CA ALA A 113 9.60 10.35 0.80
C ALA A 113 10.58 9.22 1.15
N LEU A 114 10.21 7.97 0.88
CA LEU A 114 11.07 6.80 1.10
C LEU A 114 12.34 6.86 0.24
N ARG A 115 12.19 7.13 -1.06
CA ARG A 115 13.32 7.20 -2.01
C ARG A 115 14.30 8.30 -1.63
N GLU A 116 13.79 9.50 -1.36
CA GLU A 116 14.61 10.65 -0.97
C GLU A 116 15.31 10.40 0.36
N TYR A 117 14.61 9.88 1.38
CA TYR A 117 15.23 9.52 2.66
C TYR A 117 16.37 8.53 2.45
N LEU A 118 16.13 7.43 1.73
CA LEU A 118 17.11 6.35 1.55
C LEU A 118 18.34 6.79 0.75
N VAL A 119 18.16 7.59 -0.31
CA VAL A 119 19.29 8.06 -1.12
C VAL A 119 20.12 9.14 -0.41
N VAL A 120 19.46 10.05 0.33
CA VAL A 120 20.14 11.13 1.08
C VAL A 120 20.91 10.55 2.26
N THR A 121 20.34 9.57 2.97
CA THR A 121 20.96 8.96 4.16
C THR A 121 21.93 7.83 3.83
N ARG A 122 21.88 7.28 2.61
CA ARG A 122 22.75 6.19 2.15
C ARG A 122 22.62 4.89 2.97
N GLU A 123 21.44 4.67 3.54
CA GLU A 123 21.13 3.50 4.36
C GLU A 123 21.01 2.20 3.55
N VAL A 124 20.87 2.32 2.23
CA VAL A 124 20.80 1.21 1.28
C VAL A 124 21.62 1.54 0.02
N ASP A 125 21.97 0.50 -0.74
CA ASP A 125 22.55 0.69 -2.07
C ASP A 125 21.49 1.31 -3.01
N PRO A 126 21.66 2.56 -3.46
CA PRO A 126 20.70 3.19 -4.34
C PRO A 126 20.67 2.54 -5.72
N THR A 127 21.79 2.02 -6.23
CA THR A 127 21.86 1.37 -7.54
C THR A 127 21.08 0.06 -7.53
N ALA A 128 21.28 -0.77 -6.52
CA ALA A 128 20.53 -2.02 -6.38
C ALA A 128 19.01 -1.80 -6.31
N ASN A 129 18.57 -0.76 -5.57
CA ASN A 129 17.15 -0.39 -5.49
C ASN A 129 16.58 0.09 -6.81
N GLU A 130 17.35 0.84 -7.60
CA GLU A 130 16.92 1.27 -8.94
C GLU A 130 16.76 0.08 -9.90
N ASP A 131 17.69 -0.89 -9.87
CA ASP A 131 17.59 -2.09 -10.70
C ASP A 131 16.37 -2.96 -10.35
N VAL A 132 16.12 -3.20 -9.05
CA VAL A 132 14.94 -3.96 -8.60
C VAL A 132 13.65 -3.23 -8.94
N ARG A 133 13.61 -1.89 -8.79
CA ARG A 133 12.45 -1.07 -9.17
C ARG A 133 12.13 -1.27 -10.64
N VAL A 134 13.11 -1.14 -11.53
CA VAL A 134 12.91 -1.31 -12.97
C VAL A 134 12.36 -2.71 -13.28
N GLN A 135 12.94 -3.75 -12.70
CA GLN A 135 12.47 -5.13 -12.88
C GLN A 135 11.01 -5.32 -12.41
N HIS A 136 10.68 -4.84 -11.21
CA HIS A 136 9.36 -5.01 -10.62
C HIS A 136 8.28 -4.20 -11.34
N VAL A 137 8.57 -2.95 -11.72
CA VAL A 137 7.64 -2.11 -12.50
C VAL A 137 7.42 -2.68 -13.90
N MET A 138 8.47 -3.24 -14.53
CA MET A 138 8.33 -3.92 -15.83
C MET A 138 7.49 -5.19 -15.77
N LYS A 139 7.62 -5.97 -14.68
CA LYS A 139 6.71 -7.09 -14.38
C LYS A 139 5.27 -6.59 -14.25
N GLY A 140 5.10 -5.50 -13.51
CA GLY A 140 3.85 -4.76 -13.34
C GLY A 140 2.79 -5.53 -12.53
N TYR A 141 1.72 -4.82 -12.20
CA TYR A 141 0.55 -5.39 -11.54
C TYR A 141 -0.54 -5.72 -12.58
N ARG A 142 -1.20 -6.88 -12.41
CA ARG A 142 -2.28 -7.38 -13.28
C ARG A 142 -3.44 -7.85 -12.43
N ALA A 143 -4.56 -7.16 -12.54
CA ALA A 143 -5.81 -7.49 -11.87
C ALA A 143 -6.99 -7.49 -12.86
N ASP A 144 -6.71 -7.60 -14.16
CA ASP A 144 -7.67 -7.54 -15.26
C ASP A 144 -8.76 -8.62 -15.22
N ARG A 145 -8.58 -9.62 -14.35
CA ARG A 145 -9.53 -10.72 -14.12
C ARG A 145 -10.46 -10.49 -12.93
N TYR A 146 -10.23 -9.47 -12.12
CA TYR A 146 -11.08 -9.18 -10.98
C TYR A 146 -12.38 -8.51 -11.44
N THR A 147 -13.45 -8.76 -10.69
CA THR A 147 -14.63 -7.89 -10.77
C THR A 147 -14.37 -6.57 -10.03
N GLN A 148 -15.23 -5.56 -10.23
CA GLN A 148 -15.17 -4.32 -9.45
C GLN A 148 -15.28 -4.58 -7.94
N VAL A 149 -16.11 -5.55 -7.54
CA VAL A 149 -16.26 -5.95 -6.13
C VAL A 149 -14.97 -6.60 -5.62
N GLU A 150 -14.38 -7.52 -6.38
CA GLU A 150 -13.10 -8.14 -6.01
C GLU A 150 -11.96 -7.12 -5.92
N THR A 151 -11.93 -6.13 -6.81
CA THR A 151 -10.94 -5.05 -6.79
C THR A 151 -11.07 -4.18 -5.53
N LEU A 152 -12.28 -3.78 -5.13
CA LEU A 152 -12.47 -3.00 -3.90
C LEU A 152 -12.16 -3.81 -2.63
N VAL A 153 -12.52 -5.09 -2.62
CA VAL A 153 -12.16 -6.00 -1.52
C VAL A 153 -10.64 -6.19 -1.45
N GLN A 154 -9.97 -6.37 -2.59
CA GLN A 154 -8.51 -6.48 -2.66
C GLN A 154 -7.86 -5.21 -2.10
N MET A 155 -8.31 -4.03 -2.53
CA MET A 155 -7.78 -2.76 -2.02
C MET A 155 -7.97 -2.63 -0.51
N ALA A 156 -9.17 -2.92 0.02
CA ALA A 156 -9.40 -2.83 1.47
C ALA A 156 -8.48 -3.75 2.29
N PHE A 157 -8.18 -4.96 1.80
CA PHE A 157 -7.21 -5.84 2.44
C PHE A 157 -5.76 -5.34 2.28
N THR A 158 -5.37 -4.91 1.08
CA THR A 158 -4.02 -4.42 0.80
C THR A 158 -3.68 -3.19 1.65
N GLU A 159 -4.58 -2.21 1.74
CA GLU A 159 -4.35 -1.01 2.57
C GLU A 159 -4.25 -1.36 4.05
N ARG A 160 -5.04 -2.33 4.52
CA ARG A 160 -4.89 -2.84 5.89
C ARG A 160 -3.53 -3.50 6.11
N CYS A 161 -3.03 -4.26 5.12
CA CYS A 161 -1.69 -4.84 5.18
C CYS A 161 -0.64 -3.73 5.31
N TYR A 162 -0.70 -2.68 4.49
CA TYR A 162 0.23 -1.55 4.57
C TYR A 162 0.11 -0.83 5.92
N ALA A 163 -1.11 -0.57 6.39
CA ALA A 163 -1.33 0.10 7.66
C ALA A 163 -0.74 -0.70 8.84
N VAL A 164 -0.87 -2.03 8.86
CA VAL A 164 -0.23 -2.89 9.87
C VAL A 164 1.29 -2.93 9.70
N PHE A 165 1.79 -3.09 8.47
CA PHE A 165 3.22 -3.10 8.16
C PHE A 165 3.89 -1.83 8.66
N CYS A 166 3.38 -0.65 8.26
CA CYS A 166 3.96 0.64 8.60
C CYS A 166 3.86 0.93 10.11
N ARG A 167 2.74 0.59 10.77
CA ARG A 167 2.65 0.73 12.24
C ARG A 167 3.68 -0.14 12.97
N ASN A 168 3.85 -1.39 12.56
CA ASN A 168 4.82 -2.29 13.19
C ASN A 168 6.27 -1.85 12.92
N LEU A 169 6.54 -1.32 11.72
CA LEU A 169 7.84 -0.75 11.37
C LEU A 169 8.14 0.51 12.19
N ALA A 170 7.20 1.46 12.26
CA ALA A 170 7.31 2.67 13.07
C ALA A 170 7.60 2.35 14.55
N ALA A 171 6.94 1.32 15.10
CA ALA A 171 7.14 0.90 16.49
C ALA A 171 8.54 0.32 16.79
N LYS A 172 9.31 -0.03 15.76
CA LYS A 172 10.68 -0.58 15.88
C LYS A 172 11.76 0.41 15.49
N LEU A 173 11.37 1.59 14.99
CA LEU A 173 12.28 2.63 14.54
C LEU A 173 12.73 3.50 15.71
N GLU A 174 14.03 3.53 15.96
CA GLU A 174 14.66 4.44 16.94
C GLU A 174 15.12 5.76 16.30
N GLU A 175 15.43 5.76 15.00
CA GLU A 175 15.80 6.98 14.27
C GLU A 175 14.54 7.86 14.10
N PRO A 176 14.52 9.08 14.65
CA PRO A 176 13.28 9.83 14.83
C PRO A 176 12.70 10.39 13.53
N ILE A 177 13.51 10.64 12.51
CA ILE A 177 13.04 11.19 11.24
C ILE A 177 12.33 10.10 10.44
N LEU A 178 12.94 8.93 10.32
CA LEU A 178 12.34 7.78 9.67
C LEU A 178 11.13 7.26 10.44
N ALA A 179 11.17 7.26 11.78
CA ALA A 179 10.00 6.94 12.60
C ALA A 179 8.82 7.88 12.28
N GLY A 180 9.08 9.19 12.21
CA GLY A 180 8.07 10.17 11.83
C GLY A 180 7.54 10.00 10.40
N LEU A 181 8.43 9.68 9.45
CA LEU A 181 8.08 9.43 8.05
C LEU A 181 7.16 8.21 7.94
N ILE A 182 7.55 7.08 8.52
CA ILE A 182 6.76 5.84 8.46
C ILE A 182 5.44 5.99 9.23
N ASP A 183 5.40 6.76 10.33
CA ASP A 183 4.14 7.07 11.04
C ASP A 183 3.18 7.90 10.17
N ARG A 184 3.67 8.86 9.38
CA ARG A 184 2.86 9.60 8.41
C ARG A 184 2.25 8.67 7.36
N ILE A 185 3.08 7.84 6.74
CA ILE A 185 2.62 6.83 5.78
C ILE A 185 1.55 5.95 6.45
N ALA A 186 1.81 5.38 7.63
CA ALA A 186 0.88 4.51 8.34
C ALA A 186 -0.51 5.13 8.60
N ARG A 187 -0.57 6.46 8.82
CA ARG A 187 -1.83 7.19 8.99
C ARG A 187 -2.59 7.32 7.67
N ASP A 188 -1.90 7.56 6.57
CA ASP A 188 -2.50 7.61 5.24
C ASP A 188 -3.03 6.23 4.82
N GLU A 189 -2.25 5.15 5.01
CA GLU A 189 -2.71 3.79 4.73
C GLU A 189 -3.99 3.43 5.51
N ALA A 190 -4.09 3.87 6.77
CA ALA A 190 -5.28 3.64 7.60
C ALA A 190 -6.51 4.40 7.08
N ARG A 191 -6.32 5.61 6.53
CA ARG A 191 -7.38 6.40 5.89
C ARG A 191 -7.79 5.82 4.55
N HIS A 192 -6.85 5.27 3.79
CA HIS A 192 -7.12 4.52 2.55
C HIS A 192 -7.90 3.24 2.85
N GLU A 193 -7.49 2.46 3.86
CA GLU A 193 -8.23 1.28 4.33
C GLU A 193 -9.66 1.67 4.67
N GLU A 194 -9.87 2.74 5.45
CA GLU A 194 -11.21 3.20 5.83
C GLU A 194 -12.06 3.53 4.59
N PHE A 195 -11.48 4.22 3.60
CA PHE A 195 -12.19 4.56 2.36
C PHE A 195 -12.67 3.30 1.64
N PHE A 196 -11.77 2.36 1.32
CA PHE A 196 -12.13 1.15 0.58
C PHE A 196 -13.02 0.22 1.41
N ALA A 197 -12.80 0.10 2.73
CA ALA A 197 -13.62 -0.71 3.60
C ALA A 197 -15.07 -0.19 3.71
N ASN A 198 -15.28 1.13 3.63
CA ASN A 198 -16.62 1.73 3.60
C ASN A 198 -17.35 1.41 2.29
N LEU A 199 -16.65 1.40 1.14
CA LEU A 199 -17.22 0.95 -0.13
C LEU A 199 -17.64 -0.53 -0.07
N VAL A 200 -16.78 -1.40 0.48
CA VAL A 200 -17.13 -2.82 0.70
C VAL A 200 -18.32 -2.98 1.65
N THR A 201 -18.42 -2.12 2.67
CA THR A 201 -19.56 -2.12 3.60
C THR A 201 -20.88 -1.79 2.89
N HIS A 202 -20.88 -0.81 1.97
CA HIS A 202 -22.04 -0.53 1.12
C HIS A 202 -22.41 -1.74 0.25
N LEU A 203 -21.40 -2.37 -0.38
CA LEU A 203 -21.59 -3.55 -1.23
C LEU A 203 -22.18 -4.74 -0.47
N LEU A 204 -21.84 -4.93 0.81
CA LEU A 204 -22.46 -5.95 1.66
C LEU A 204 -23.97 -5.72 1.91
N GLY A 205 -24.46 -4.49 1.72
CA GLY A 205 -25.88 -4.14 1.74
C GLY A 205 -26.57 -4.19 0.37
N HIS A 206 -25.81 -4.10 -0.73
CA HIS A 206 -26.35 -4.00 -2.09
C HIS A 206 -26.21 -5.30 -2.90
N VAL A 207 -25.01 -5.89 -2.97
CA VAL A 207 -24.66 -7.15 -3.68
C VAL A 207 -23.98 -8.12 -2.72
N ARG A 208 -24.71 -8.49 -1.65
CA ARG A 208 -24.17 -9.20 -0.49
C ARG A 208 -23.43 -10.50 -0.82
N ASP A 209 -24.07 -11.42 -1.55
CA ASP A 209 -23.52 -12.75 -1.80
C ASP A 209 -22.26 -12.68 -2.69
N GLU A 210 -22.26 -11.81 -3.69
CA GLU A 210 -21.09 -11.51 -4.51
C GLU A 210 -19.95 -10.93 -3.67
N THR A 211 -20.26 -10.01 -2.76
CA THR A 211 -19.27 -9.39 -1.87
C THR A 211 -18.66 -10.40 -0.90
N ILE A 212 -19.47 -11.29 -0.31
CA ILE A 212 -18.97 -12.37 0.55
C ILE A 212 -18.07 -13.33 -0.24
N ALA A 213 -18.46 -13.70 -1.47
CA ALA A 213 -17.65 -14.54 -2.33
C ALA A 213 -16.30 -13.87 -2.69
N ALA A 214 -16.32 -12.58 -3.01
CA ALA A 214 -15.12 -11.79 -3.27
C ALA A 214 -14.20 -11.74 -2.03
N ILE A 215 -14.75 -11.50 -0.84
CA ILE A 215 -13.99 -11.54 0.42
C ILE A 215 -13.35 -12.92 0.62
N ALA A 216 -14.09 -14.00 0.40
CA ALA A 216 -13.57 -15.36 0.56
C ALA A 216 -12.45 -15.69 -0.43
N ALA A 217 -12.57 -15.23 -1.68
CA ALA A 217 -11.58 -15.42 -2.74
C ALA A 217 -10.32 -14.61 -2.44
N ARG A 218 -10.44 -13.30 -2.20
CA ARG A 218 -9.30 -12.43 -1.93
C ARG A 218 -8.60 -12.82 -0.64
N ALA A 219 -9.32 -13.16 0.43
CA ALA A 219 -8.71 -13.66 1.68
C ALA A 219 -7.95 -14.99 1.50
N GLY A 220 -8.37 -15.84 0.56
CA GLY A 220 -7.69 -17.10 0.24
C GLY A 220 -6.42 -16.93 -0.58
N ASP A 221 -6.39 -15.90 -1.43
CA ASP A 221 -5.29 -15.64 -2.36
C ASP A 221 -4.29 -14.59 -1.86
N LEU A 222 -4.62 -13.84 -0.80
CA LEU A 222 -3.80 -12.76 -0.29
C LEU A 222 -2.43 -13.26 0.18
N GLN A 223 -1.37 -12.59 -0.24
CA GLN A 223 0.01 -12.89 0.13
C GLN A 223 0.60 -11.78 1.01
N VAL A 224 1.77 -12.04 1.59
CA VAL A 224 2.50 -11.02 2.34
C VAL A 224 2.96 -9.90 1.40
N LEU A 225 3.05 -8.67 1.92
CA LEU A 225 3.55 -7.54 1.13
C LEU A 225 4.97 -7.82 0.63
N GLY A 226 5.18 -7.63 -0.67
CA GLY A 226 6.46 -7.89 -1.34
C GLY A 226 6.67 -9.32 -1.81
N ALA A 227 5.71 -10.24 -1.60
CA ALA A 227 5.80 -11.62 -2.08
C ALA A 227 6.04 -11.75 -3.60
N ASP A 228 5.62 -10.74 -4.36
CA ASP A 228 5.77 -10.66 -5.81
C ASP A 228 7.03 -9.89 -6.27
N ILE A 229 7.90 -9.49 -5.33
CA ILE A 229 9.22 -8.93 -5.65
C ILE A 229 10.23 -10.09 -5.73
N ASP A 230 10.58 -10.48 -6.95
CA ASP A 230 11.34 -11.71 -7.24
C ASP A 230 12.70 -11.77 -6.52
N ALA A 231 13.34 -10.62 -6.31
CA ALA A 231 14.67 -10.52 -5.71
C ALA A 231 14.67 -10.52 -4.16
N TYR A 232 13.50 -10.45 -3.50
CA TYR A 232 13.41 -10.03 -2.08
C TYR A 232 13.02 -11.15 -1.08
N GLN A 233 13.12 -12.42 -1.45
CA GLN A 233 12.76 -13.52 -0.54
C GLN A 233 13.49 -13.45 0.81
N ASP A 234 14.80 -13.22 0.81
CA ASP A 234 15.59 -13.07 2.04
C ASP A 234 15.15 -11.85 2.88
N LYS A 235 14.75 -10.75 2.21
CA LYS A 235 14.24 -9.54 2.89
C LYS A 235 12.89 -9.82 3.56
N LEU A 236 12.01 -10.56 2.90
CA LEU A 236 10.71 -10.95 3.45
C LEU A 236 10.88 -11.80 4.71
N GLU A 237 11.81 -12.75 4.70
CA GLU A 237 12.14 -13.56 5.89
C GLU A 237 12.63 -12.69 7.04
N ASN A 238 13.58 -11.78 6.77
CA ASN A 238 14.13 -10.89 7.79
C ASN A 238 13.06 -9.95 8.40
N VAL A 239 12.16 -9.40 7.58
CA VAL A 239 11.05 -8.54 8.01
C VAL A 239 10.01 -9.32 8.82
N ALA A 240 9.76 -10.58 8.46
CA ALA A 240 8.88 -11.48 9.20
C ALA A 240 9.47 -11.87 10.56
N ASP A 241 10.75 -12.25 10.61
CA ASP A 241 11.47 -12.61 11.84
C ASP A 241 11.57 -11.43 12.81
N ALA A 242 11.75 -10.22 12.27
CA ALA A 242 11.69 -9.00 13.06
C ALA A 242 10.28 -8.68 13.60
N GLY A 243 9.25 -9.40 13.16
CA GLY A 243 7.86 -9.19 13.55
C GLY A 243 7.24 -7.91 12.98
N ILE A 244 7.76 -7.40 11.86
CA ILE A 244 7.19 -6.24 11.15
C ILE A 244 5.99 -6.72 10.35
N PHE A 245 6.18 -7.68 9.44
CA PHE A 245 5.10 -8.27 8.68
C PHE A 245 5.49 -9.65 8.13
N GLY A 246 4.60 -10.62 8.30
CA GLY A 246 4.78 -11.99 7.83
C GLY A 246 3.45 -12.75 7.86
N PRO A 247 3.47 -14.09 7.67
CA PRO A 247 2.25 -14.89 7.60
C PRO A 247 1.34 -14.77 8.82
N THR A 248 1.92 -14.56 10.02
CA THR A 248 1.16 -14.36 11.26
C THR A 248 0.38 -13.04 11.21
N GLN A 249 1.04 -11.93 10.88
CA GLN A 249 0.39 -10.62 10.77
C GLN A 249 -0.65 -10.60 9.66
N LEU A 250 -0.36 -11.24 8.51
CA LEU A 250 -1.31 -11.36 7.41
C LEU A 250 -2.58 -12.09 7.82
N ARG A 251 -2.46 -13.21 8.54
CA ARG A 251 -3.62 -13.94 9.08
C ARG A 251 -4.47 -13.07 10.00
N GLN A 252 -3.82 -12.30 10.89
CA GLN A 252 -4.53 -11.40 11.79
C GLN A 252 -5.23 -10.26 11.03
N VAL A 253 -4.55 -9.68 10.03
CA VAL A 253 -5.13 -8.66 9.14
C VAL A 253 -6.43 -9.16 8.51
N ILE A 254 -6.40 -10.37 7.94
CA ILE A 254 -7.57 -10.99 7.30
C ILE A 254 -8.68 -11.23 8.32
N CYS A 255 -8.37 -11.86 9.45
CA CYS A 255 -9.31 -12.17 10.51
C CYS A 255 -10.01 -10.91 11.03
N ASP A 256 -9.22 -9.88 11.37
CA ASP A 256 -9.74 -8.63 11.92
C ASP A 256 -10.62 -7.89 10.92
N ARG A 257 -10.22 -7.86 9.64
CA ARG A 257 -10.99 -7.12 8.63
C ARG A 257 -12.33 -7.77 8.35
N ILE A 258 -12.36 -9.11 8.26
CA ILE A 258 -13.59 -9.90 8.17
C ILE A 258 -14.49 -9.67 9.39
N THR A 259 -13.89 -9.69 10.58
CA THR A 259 -14.60 -9.43 11.84
C THR A 259 -15.19 -8.02 11.87
N ALA A 260 -14.43 -7.02 11.43
CA ALA A 260 -14.84 -5.63 11.41
C ALA A 260 -15.93 -5.32 10.37
N TRP A 261 -16.12 -6.17 9.35
CA TRP A 261 -17.31 -6.14 8.48
C TRP A 261 -18.52 -6.89 9.08
N GLY A 262 -18.41 -7.42 10.30
CA GLY A 262 -19.48 -8.18 10.95
C GLY A 262 -19.69 -9.57 10.38
N LEU A 263 -18.67 -10.15 9.73
CA LEU A 263 -18.77 -11.42 9.00
C LEU A 263 -18.07 -12.59 9.71
N ALA A 264 -17.71 -12.46 10.99
CA ALA A 264 -17.01 -13.49 11.74
C ALA A 264 -17.76 -14.85 11.76
N GLY A 265 -19.10 -14.82 11.75
CA GLY A 265 -19.95 -16.01 11.72
C GLY A 265 -20.39 -16.47 10.33
N GLU A 266 -19.94 -15.81 9.26
CA GLU A 266 -20.34 -16.14 7.88
C GLU A 266 -19.71 -17.50 7.47
N PRO A 267 -20.50 -18.54 7.14
CA PRO A 267 -19.98 -19.89 6.88
C PRO A 267 -18.81 -19.94 5.89
N GLN A 268 -18.84 -19.14 4.83
CA GLN A 268 -17.80 -19.09 3.81
C GLN A 268 -16.47 -18.50 4.32
N LEU A 269 -16.51 -17.75 5.42
CA LEU A 269 -15.40 -16.96 5.94
C LEU A 269 -14.85 -17.49 7.27
N THR A 270 -15.58 -18.36 7.97
CA THR A 270 -15.18 -18.94 9.27
C THR A 270 -13.77 -19.53 9.29
N ARG A 271 -13.29 -20.11 8.18
CA ARG A 271 -11.92 -20.65 8.07
C ARG A 271 -10.80 -19.61 8.19
N PHE A 272 -11.12 -18.33 7.97
CA PHE A 272 -10.18 -17.22 8.02
C PHE A 272 -10.22 -16.46 9.36
N VAL A 273 -11.19 -16.77 10.22
CA VAL A 273 -11.39 -16.10 11.49
C VAL A 273 -10.85 -17.01 12.59
N THR A 274 -9.88 -16.51 13.35
CA THR A 274 -9.41 -17.19 14.56
C THR A 274 -10.40 -16.91 15.69
N GLY A 275 -10.92 -17.96 16.31
CA GLY A 275 -11.74 -17.87 17.53
C GLY A 275 -10.92 -17.49 18.76
#